data_AF-A0A059BWB9-F1
#
_entry.id   AF-A0A059BWB9-F1
#
_cell.length_a   1.000
_cell.length_b   1.000
_cell.length_c   1.000
_cell.angle_alpha   90.00
_cell.angle_beta   90.00
_cell.angle_gamma   90.00
#
_symmetry.space_group_name_H-M   'P 1'
#
loop_
_entity.id
_entity.type
_entity.pdbx_description
1 polymer ?
#
loop_
_entity_poly.entity_id
_entity_poly.type
_entity_poly.pdbx_seq_one_letter_code
_entity_poly.pdbx_strand_id
1 'polypeptide(L)'
;MGASSQISYLHLSQNLLSPRQETLIEWIKTLNLHPLIVNYFEDGLEACRVCELLILSVHQTQANNQWIEKAIKLTKKIDDATSSTDHQCRMIREELSAFSQQMNPFCLVSKEKFHDVCQAFAMLLQKLKAMHKKTMRRAKLKRIAMSMGLMGCTLGLHKKRTKPVQGNPKMTRQEAFGVQFDVAAKGHFTLINYLATMSIVAGSLYDEVEHMKERANMCVRSGKSDTIKEVVKRFDQRNTYFLEKLEELENLACLCLRDINASRRSIMKEIMVPQQGR
;
A
#
# COMPACT_ATOMS: atom_id res chain seq x y z
N MET A 1 16.46 -2.74 27.79
CA MET A 1 16.96 -1.94 26.65
C MET A 1 16.24 -2.44 25.41
N GLY A 2 15.35 -1.65 24.82
CA GLY A 2 14.53 -2.07 23.68
C GLY A 2 13.47 -1.04 23.24
N ALA A 3 13.66 0.24 23.59
CA ALA A 3 12.72 1.31 23.25
C ALA A 3 13.06 2.03 21.92
N SER A 4 14.02 1.51 21.14
CA SER A 4 14.54 2.23 19.97
C SER A 4 13.90 1.85 18.63
N SER A 5 12.95 0.92 18.59
CA SER A 5 12.32 0.48 17.33
C SER A 5 10.92 1.06 17.08
N GLN A 6 10.22 1.51 18.12
CA GLN A 6 8.82 1.98 18.00
C GLN A 6 8.66 3.40 17.42
N ILE A 7 9.74 4.20 17.36
CA ILE A 7 9.68 5.62 16.96
C ILE A 7 9.94 5.84 15.45
N SER A 8 10.47 4.86 14.73
CA SER A 8 11.02 5.07 13.37
C SER A 8 9.99 5.11 12.22
N TYR A 9 8.70 4.90 12.48
CA TYR A 9 7.69 4.77 11.42
C TYR A 9 6.69 5.92 11.31
N LEU A 10 6.64 6.81 12.31
CA LEU A 10 5.88 8.06 12.20
C LEU A 10 6.49 8.89 11.06
N HIS A 11 5.76 9.09 9.97
CA HIS A 11 6.15 9.85 8.77
C HIS A 11 6.79 9.06 7.61
N LEU A 12 6.58 7.75 7.50
CA LEU A 12 6.96 7.04 6.27
C LEU A 12 6.31 7.67 5.04
N SER A 13 5.01 7.96 5.07
CA SER A 13 4.31 8.57 3.93
C SER A 13 4.85 9.96 3.55
N GLN A 14 5.44 10.71 4.49
CA GLN A 14 5.99 12.04 4.21
C GLN A 14 7.45 12.01 3.74
N ASN A 15 8.22 11.03 4.21
CA ASN A 15 9.67 10.95 3.94
C ASN A 15 10.05 9.96 2.84
N LEU A 16 9.24 8.92 2.63
CA LEU A 16 9.53 7.84 1.70
C LEU A 16 9.14 8.20 0.26
N LEU A 17 8.19 9.13 0.08
CA LEU A 17 7.68 9.50 -1.25
C LEU A 17 8.72 10.24 -2.10
N SER A 18 8.90 9.77 -3.34
CA SER A 18 9.77 10.39 -4.34
C SER A 18 8.98 10.68 -5.63
N PRO A 19 8.84 11.96 -6.06
CA PRO A 19 9.28 13.17 -5.37
C PRO A 19 8.50 13.42 -4.07
N ARG A 20 9.10 14.19 -3.15
CA ARG A 20 8.45 14.60 -1.89
C ARG A 20 7.25 15.48 -2.18
N GLN A 21 6.33 15.58 -1.22
CA GLN A 21 5.08 16.32 -1.40
C GLN A 21 5.32 17.82 -1.64
N GLU A 22 6.32 18.41 -0.98
CA GLU A 22 6.70 19.82 -1.17
C GLU A 22 7.13 20.10 -2.61
N THR A 23 8.01 19.26 -3.15
CA THR A 23 8.45 19.33 -4.56
C THR A 23 7.28 19.17 -5.52
N LEU A 24 6.34 18.26 -5.21
CA LEU A 24 5.15 18.07 -6.03
C LEU A 24 4.26 19.33 -6.05
N ILE A 25 4.07 20.01 -4.91
CA ILE A 25 3.27 21.24 -4.82
C ILE A 25 3.90 22.34 -5.69
N GLU A 26 5.22 22.48 -5.66
CA GLU A 26 5.93 23.42 -6.53
C GLU A 26 5.73 23.09 -8.01
N TRP A 27 5.77 21.80 -8.37
CA TRP A 27 5.57 21.36 -9.75
C TRP A 27 4.16 21.54 -10.26
N ILE A 28 3.16 21.33 -9.42
CA ILE A 28 1.76 21.61 -9.77
C ILE A 28 1.62 23.09 -10.17
N LYS A 29 2.32 23.99 -9.44
CA LYS A 29 2.32 25.44 -9.74
C LYS A 29 3.13 25.79 -11.00
N THR A 30 4.29 25.17 -11.20
CA THR A 30 5.28 25.58 -12.22
C THR A 30 5.16 24.84 -13.56
N LEU A 31 4.72 23.58 -13.56
CA LEU A 31 4.75 22.71 -14.74
C LEU A 31 3.39 22.55 -15.45
N ASN A 32 2.32 23.16 -14.93
CA ASN A 32 0.95 23.04 -15.42
C ASN A 32 0.56 21.56 -15.69
N LEU A 33 0.72 20.74 -14.64
CA LEU A 33 0.46 19.30 -14.71
C LEU A 33 -1.03 19.04 -15.01
N HIS A 34 -1.30 17.99 -15.79
CA HIS A 34 -2.67 17.59 -16.09
C HIS A 34 -3.36 17.11 -14.79
N PRO A 35 -4.64 17.47 -14.52
CA PRO A 35 -5.32 17.10 -13.28
C PRO A 35 -5.28 15.60 -12.95
N LEU A 36 -5.43 14.73 -13.95
CA LEU A 36 -5.32 13.28 -13.73
C LEU A 36 -3.94 12.81 -13.24
N ILE A 37 -2.87 13.54 -13.58
CA ILE A 37 -1.52 13.26 -13.07
C ILE A 37 -1.39 13.76 -11.63
N VAL A 38 -2.02 14.89 -11.30
CA VAL A 38 -2.09 15.37 -9.91
C VAL A 38 -2.83 14.35 -9.04
N ASN A 39 -4.03 13.94 -9.46
CA ASN A 39 -4.81 12.92 -8.75
C ASN A 39 -4.04 11.60 -8.62
N TYR A 40 -3.23 11.23 -9.62
CA TYR A 40 -2.37 10.04 -9.52
C TYR A 40 -1.42 10.14 -8.31
N PHE A 41 -0.79 11.30 -8.11
CA PHE A 41 0.14 11.48 -7.00
C PHE A 41 -0.56 11.59 -5.64
N GLU A 42 -1.77 12.15 -5.61
CA GLU A 42 -2.63 12.22 -4.42
C GLU A 42 -3.09 10.82 -4.00
N ASP A 43 -3.59 10.01 -4.93
CA ASP A 43 -3.92 8.60 -4.69
C ASP A 43 -2.70 7.83 -4.18
N GLY A 44 -1.52 8.05 -4.77
CA GLY A 44 -0.28 7.44 -4.29
C GLY A 44 0.07 7.81 -2.84
N LEU A 45 -0.21 9.05 -2.42
CA LEU A 45 -0.02 9.48 -1.03
C LEU A 45 -1.03 8.80 -0.09
N GLU A 46 -2.28 8.68 -0.51
CA GLU A 46 -3.31 8.01 0.29
C GLU A 46 -2.99 6.51 0.45
N ALA A 47 -2.54 5.84 -0.61
CA ALA A 47 -2.08 4.46 -0.53
C ALA A 47 -0.89 4.30 0.44
N CYS A 48 0.05 5.25 0.47
CA CYS A 48 1.15 5.27 1.44
C CYS A 48 0.65 5.36 2.88
N ARG A 49 -0.35 6.19 3.16
CA ARG A 49 -0.95 6.31 4.51
C ARG A 49 -1.63 5.02 4.95
N VAL A 50 -2.33 4.34 4.04
CA VAL A 50 -2.91 3.02 4.31
C VAL A 50 -1.82 2.00 4.65
N CYS A 51 -0.72 1.97 3.88
CA CYS A 51 0.42 1.08 4.16
C CYS A 51 1.05 1.38 5.53
N GLU A 52 1.28 2.66 5.86
CA GLU A 52 1.83 3.09 7.15
C GLU A 52 0.95 2.65 8.32
N LEU A 53 -0.37 2.82 8.20
CA LEU A 53 -1.32 2.38 9.22
C LEU A 53 -1.35 0.86 9.40
N LEU A 54 -1.23 0.09 8.31
CA LEU A 54 -1.16 -1.37 8.37
C LEU A 54 0.12 -1.86 9.05
N ILE A 55 1.27 -1.26 8.73
CA ILE A 55 2.55 -1.59 9.37
C ILE A 55 2.46 -1.33 10.88
N LEU A 56 1.93 -0.16 11.27
CA LEU A 56 1.70 0.15 12.69
C LEU A 56 0.76 -0.85 13.37
N SER A 57 -0.30 -1.27 12.67
CA SER A 57 -1.26 -2.27 13.18
C SER A 57 -0.60 -3.64 13.38
N VAL A 58 0.26 -4.05 12.45
CA VAL A 58 1.05 -5.28 12.56
C VAL A 58 1.97 -5.23 13.77
N HIS A 59 2.78 -4.18 13.91
CA HIS A 59 3.71 -4.05 15.03
C HIS A 59 3.01 -4.00 16.39
N GLN A 60 1.89 -3.27 16.48
CA GLN A 60 1.11 -3.25 17.70
C GLN A 60 0.51 -4.63 18.01
N THR A 61 0.09 -5.37 16.99
CA THR A 61 -0.44 -6.74 17.18
C THR A 61 0.66 -7.70 17.63
N GLN A 62 1.86 -7.61 17.07
CA GLN A 62 3.03 -8.38 17.52
C GLN A 62 3.40 -8.06 18.97
N ALA A 63 3.41 -6.77 19.34
CA ALA A 63 3.62 -6.34 20.72
C ALA A 63 2.54 -6.93 21.65
N ASN A 64 1.27 -6.92 21.21
CA ASN A 64 0.18 -7.51 21.97
C ASN A 64 0.30 -9.05 22.09
N ASN A 65 0.86 -9.71 21.09
CA ASN A 65 1.01 -11.16 21.12
C ASN A 65 2.01 -11.64 22.19
N GLN A 66 2.82 -10.74 22.77
CA GLN A 66 3.75 -11.07 23.86
C GLN A 66 3.03 -11.62 25.10
N TRP A 67 1.80 -11.17 25.40
CA TRP A 67 0.97 -11.74 26.48
C TRP A 67 0.64 -13.21 26.21
N ILE A 68 0.29 -13.55 24.97
CA ILE A 68 0.02 -14.93 24.55
C ILE A 68 1.29 -15.78 24.63
N GLU A 69 2.43 -15.28 24.16
CA GLU A 69 3.70 -15.99 24.27
C GLU A 69 4.10 -16.26 25.73
N LYS A 70 3.86 -15.31 26.63
CA LYS A 70 4.09 -15.52 28.07
C LYS A 70 3.16 -16.59 28.64
N ALA A 71 1.88 -16.57 28.31
CA ALA A 71 0.92 -17.60 28.71
C ALA A 71 1.34 -19.00 28.22
N ILE A 72 1.81 -19.10 26.98
CA ILE A 72 2.36 -20.34 26.39
C ILE A 72 3.59 -20.82 27.18
N LYS A 73 4.55 -19.93 27.45
CA LYS A 73 5.77 -20.25 28.21
C LYS A 73 5.44 -20.72 29.63
N LEU A 74 4.49 -20.06 30.30
CA LEU A 74 4.02 -20.45 31.63
C LEU A 74 3.37 -21.84 31.61
N THR A 75 2.63 -22.17 30.55
CA THR A 75 1.98 -23.49 30.41
C THR A 75 2.97 -24.62 30.18
N LYS A 76 4.03 -24.39 29.39
CA LYS A 76 5.07 -25.42 29.15
C LYS A 76 5.81 -25.82 30.43
N LYS A 77 5.98 -24.89 31.37
CA LYS A 77 6.56 -25.17 32.70
C LYS A 77 5.66 -26.03 33.61
N ILE A 78 4.37 -26.22 33.25
CA ILE A 78 3.42 -27.03 34.02
C ILE A 78 3.62 -28.52 33.74
N ASP A 79 3.90 -28.89 32.48
CA ASP A 79 4.01 -30.30 32.10
C ASP A 79 5.26 -30.99 32.68
N ASP A 80 6.26 -30.19 33.10
CA ASP A 80 7.50 -30.67 33.74
C ASP A 80 7.37 -30.87 35.27
N ALA A 81 6.32 -30.36 35.92
CA ALA A 81 6.15 -30.40 37.38
C ALA A 81 4.88 -31.18 37.78
N THR A 82 4.99 -32.12 38.72
CA THR A 82 3.97 -33.15 39.04
C THR A 82 2.63 -32.63 39.61
N SER A 83 2.39 -31.32 39.68
CA SER A 83 1.05 -30.75 39.86
C SER A 83 1.02 -29.26 39.44
N SER A 84 0.02 -28.89 38.64
CA SER A 84 -0.23 -27.48 38.28
C SER A 84 -0.66 -26.72 39.53
N THR A 85 0.14 -25.75 39.97
CA THR A 85 -0.18 -24.92 41.13
C THR A 85 -1.21 -23.86 40.75
N ASP A 86 -2.21 -23.63 41.62
CA ASP A 86 -3.24 -22.57 41.46
C ASP A 86 -2.63 -21.20 41.16
N HIS A 87 -1.43 -20.94 41.69
CA HIS A 87 -0.62 -19.75 41.41
C HIS A 87 -0.26 -19.60 39.93
N GLN A 88 0.18 -20.66 39.23
CA GLN A 88 0.53 -20.55 37.81
C GLN A 88 -0.71 -20.35 36.92
N CYS A 89 -1.83 -21.01 37.24
CA CYS A 89 -3.10 -20.75 36.55
C CYS A 89 -3.54 -19.29 36.71
N ARG A 90 -3.29 -18.68 37.88
CA ARG A 90 -3.52 -17.26 38.11
C ARG A 90 -2.67 -16.37 37.20
N MET A 91 -1.36 -16.61 37.13
CA MET A 91 -0.46 -15.86 36.25
C MET A 91 -0.89 -15.96 34.78
N ILE A 92 -1.26 -17.15 34.31
CA ILE A 92 -1.75 -17.34 32.93
C ILE A 92 -3.03 -16.55 32.69
N ARG A 93 -3.98 -16.56 33.64
CA ARG A 93 -5.22 -15.76 33.52
C ARG A 93 -4.94 -14.27 33.46
N GLU A 94 -3.96 -13.77 34.21
CA GLU A 94 -3.56 -12.36 34.17
C GLU A 94 -3.02 -11.97 32.78
N GLU A 95 -2.15 -12.79 32.18
CA GLU A 95 -1.66 -12.58 30.82
C GLU A 95 -2.80 -12.61 29.78
N LEU A 96 -3.71 -13.59 29.87
CA LEU A 96 -4.86 -13.70 28.97
C LEU A 96 -5.84 -12.54 29.13
N SER A 97 -6.06 -12.06 30.36
CA SER A 97 -6.89 -10.87 30.63
C SER A 97 -6.24 -9.61 30.09
N ALA A 98 -4.92 -9.47 30.22
CA ALA A 98 -4.19 -8.32 29.70
C ALA A 98 -4.27 -8.27 28.17
N PHE A 99 -4.15 -9.43 27.50
CA PHE A 99 -4.34 -9.55 26.06
C PHE A 99 -5.77 -9.20 25.63
N SER A 100 -6.78 -9.77 26.29
CA SER A 100 -8.18 -9.62 25.86
C SER A 100 -8.73 -8.19 26.00
N GLN A 101 -8.15 -7.42 26.92
CA GLN A 101 -8.49 -6.00 27.13
C GLN A 101 -7.87 -5.07 26.08
N GLN A 102 -6.90 -5.54 25.28
CA GLN A 102 -6.32 -4.69 24.25
C GLN A 102 -7.29 -4.41 23.11
N MET A 103 -7.24 -3.18 22.60
CA MET A 103 -7.88 -2.85 21.34
C MET A 103 -7.21 -3.64 20.21
N ASN A 104 -8.02 -4.15 19.28
CA ASN A 104 -7.50 -4.78 18.08
C ASN A 104 -6.95 -3.70 17.13
N PRO A 105 -5.65 -3.67 16.83
CA PRO A 105 -5.07 -2.59 16.03
C PRO A 105 -5.67 -2.47 14.63
N PHE A 106 -6.16 -3.58 14.06
CA PHE A 106 -6.79 -3.60 12.75
C PHE A 106 -8.18 -2.94 12.73
N CYS A 107 -8.78 -2.59 13.87
CA CYS A 107 -10.05 -1.85 13.89
C CYS A 107 -9.92 -0.44 13.28
N LEU A 108 -8.70 0.11 13.23
CA LEU A 108 -8.39 1.39 12.60
C LEU A 108 -8.38 1.32 11.07
N VAL A 109 -8.36 0.10 10.51
CA VAL A 109 -8.36 -0.16 9.07
C VAL A 109 -9.61 -0.94 8.68
N SER A 110 -10.72 -0.22 8.54
CA SER A 110 -12.01 -0.85 8.24
C SER A 110 -12.08 -1.38 6.80
N LYS A 111 -12.95 -2.38 6.59
CA LYS A 111 -13.28 -2.88 5.25
C LYS A 111 -13.87 -1.77 4.37
N GLU A 112 -14.66 -0.84 4.94
CA GLU A 112 -15.16 0.31 4.18
C GLU A 112 -14.04 1.20 3.69
N LYS A 113 -13.05 1.53 4.55
CA LYS A 113 -11.91 2.38 4.16
C LYS A 113 -11.15 1.79 2.96
N PHE A 114 -10.92 0.47 2.95
CA PHE A 114 -10.31 -0.18 1.80
C PHE A 114 -11.20 -0.15 0.55
N HIS A 115 -12.50 -0.37 0.71
CA HIS A 115 -13.45 -0.32 -0.40
C HIS A 115 -13.47 1.06 -1.06
N ASP A 116 -13.57 2.12 -0.25
CA ASP A 116 -13.64 3.50 -0.72
C ASP A 116 -12.37 3.90 -1.49
N VAL A 117 -11.19 3.56 -0.95
CA VAL A 117 -9.90 3.83 -1.63
C VAL A 117 -9.80 3.04 -2.93
N CYS A 118 -10.12 1.73 -2.92
CA CYS A 118 -10.10 0.90 -4.13
C CYS A 118 -11.07 1.42 -5.21
N GLN A 119 -12.27 1.85 -4.82
CA GLN A 119 -13.27 2.40 -5.73
C GLN A 119 -12.80 3.72 -6.35
N ALA A 120 -12.27 4.63 -5.53
CA ALA A 120 -11.69 5.89 -6.01
C ALA A 120 -10.58 5.65 -7.03
N PHE A 121 -9.67 4.72 -6.74
CA PHE A 121 -8.54 4.40 -7.61
C PHE A 121 -9.00 3.73 -8.91
N ALA A 122 -10.00 2.85 -8.85
CA ALA A 122 -10.59 2.24 -10.04
C ALA A 122 -11.21 3.29 -10.98
N MET A 123 -11.89 4.31 -10.41
CA MET A 123 -12.41 5.43 -11.20
C MET A 123 -11.29 6.24 -11.86
N LEU A 124 -10.19 6.52 -11.15
CA LEU A 124 -9.06 7.22 -11.76
C LEU A 124 -8.37 6.38 -12.85
N LEU A 125 -8.19 5.07 -12.62
CA LEU A 125 -7.63 4.15 -13.61
C LEU A 125 -8.42 4.16 -14.93
N GLN A 126 -9.75 4.16 -14.85
CA GLN A 126 -10.61 4.26 -16.04
C GLN A 126 -10.38 5.58 -16.78
N LYS A 127 -10.31 6.71 -16.06
CA LYS A 127 -10.05 8.04 -16.63
C LYS A 127 -8.67 8.11 -17.30
N LEU A 128 -7.63 7.58 -16.65
CA LEU A 128 -6.27 7.51 -17.18
C LEU A 128 -6.21 6.69 -18.48
N LYS A 129 -6.78 5.49 -18.48
CA LYS A 129 -6.86 4.62 -19.68
C LYS A 129 -7.61 5.29 -20.83
N ALA A 130 -8.75 5.93 -20.55
CA ALA A 130 -9.53 6.65 -21.55
C ALA A 130 -8.74 7.83 -22.15
N MET A 131 -8.07 8.62 -21.30
CA MET A 131 -7.27 9.76 -21.74
C MET A 131 -6.02 9.35 -22.50
N HIS A 132 -5.34 8.26 -22.10
CA HIS A 132 -4.27 7.66 -22.89
C HIS A 132 -4.75 7.33 -24.31
N LYS A 133 -5.83 6.53 -24.43
CA LYS A 133 -6.40 6.11 -25.71
C LYS A 133 -6.80 7.28 -26.59
N LYS A 134 -7.47 8.29 -26.02
CA LYS A 134 -7.89 9.52 -26.71
C LYS A 134 -6.68 10.30 -27.24
N THR A 135 -5.65 10.46 -26.42
CA THR A 135 -4.47 11.26 -26.75
C THR A 135 -3.62 10.58 -27.82
N MET A 136 -3.40 9.27 -27.69
CA MET A 136 -2.66 8.48 -28.70
C MET A 136 -3.36 8.42 -30.06
N ARG A 137 -4.70 8.31 -30.07
CA ARG A 137 -5.49 8.41 -31.30
C ARG A 137 -5.29 9.75 -32.01
N ARG A 138 -5.34 10.86 -31.28
CA ARG A 138 -5.13 12.20 -31.82
C ARG A 138 -3.72 12.38 -32.40
N ALA A 139 -2.70 11.91 -31.69
CA ALA A 139 -1.33 11.94 -32.17
C ALA A 139 -1.14 11.14 -33.47
N LYS A 140 -1.71 9.93 -33.54
CA LYS A 140 -1.66 9.09 -34.75
C LYS A 140 -2.33 9.78 -35.94
N LEU A 141 -3.52 10.35 -35.74
CA LEU A 141 -4.22 11.11 -36.78
C LEU A 141 -3.41 12.33 -37.25
N LYS A 142 -2.77 13.05 -36.32
CA LYS A 142 -1.91 14.19 -36.65
C LYS A 142 -0.71 13.78 -37.51
N ARG A 143 -0.08 12.64 -37.20
CA ARG A 143 1.01 12.07 -38.02
C ARG A 143 0.54 11.68 -39.42
N ILE A 144 -0.62 11.04 -39.52
CA ILE A 144 -1.23 10.67 -40.81
C ILE A 144 -1.50 11.94 -41.64
N ALA A 145 -2.14 12.96 -41.05
CA ALA A 145 -2.42 14.23 -41.73
C ALA A 145 -1.14 14.95 -42.20
N MET A 146 -0.06 14.94 -41.40
CA MET A 146 1.25 15.47 -41.81
C MET A 146 1.86 14.67 -42.97
N SER A 147 1.79 13.33 -42.91
CA SER A 147 2.32 12.48 -43.99
C SER A 147 1.58 12.63 -45.31
N MET A 148 0.30 13.00 -45.25
CA MET A 148 -0.57 13.25 -46.40
C MET A 148 -0.50 14.70 -46.92
N GLY A 149 0.34 15.58 -46.33
CA GLY A 149 0.48 16.97 -46.75
C GLY A 149 -0.72 17.88 -46.44
N LEU A 150 -1.72 17.39 -45.71
CA LEU A 150 -2.99 18.10 -45.44
C LEU A 150 -2.86 19.34 -44.53
N MET A 151 -1.72 19.51 -43.86
CA MET A 151 -1.44 20.66 -42.98
C MET A 151 -0.63 21.77 -43.66
N GLY A 152 -0.30 21.64 -44.94
CA GLY A 152 0.58 22.55 -45.68
C GLY A 152 -0.10 23.25 -46.86
N CYS A 153 -1.11 24.07 -46.61
CA CYS A 153 -1.59 25.07 -47.57
C CYS A 153 -1.36 26.49 -47.03
N THR A 154 -0.11 26.92 -46.97
CA THR A 154 0.24 28.35 -47.01
C THR A 154 1.44 28.53 -47.93
N LEU A 155 1.13 28.97 -49.14
CA LEU A 155 1.90 29.81 -50.07
C LEU A 155 3.37 29.46 -50.35
N GLY A 156 3.65 29.27 -51.64
CA GLY A 156 4.88 28.71 -52.16
C GLY A 156 6.16 29.45 -51.76
N LEU A 157 7.23 28.66 -51.65
CA LEU A 157 8.51 28.90 -52.31
C LEU A 157 9.27 27.56 -52.32
N HIS A 158 9.88 27.23 -53.45
CA HIS A 158 10.67 26.01 -53.65
C HIS A 158 11.83 25.91 -52.63
N LYS A 159 11.68 25.06 -51.61
CA LYS A 159 12.82 24.58 -50.81
C LYS A 159 13.21 23.19 -51.27
N LYS A 160 14.46 23.06 -51.72
CA LYS A 160 15.13 21.81 -52.06
C LYS A 160 14.86 20.76 -50.98
N ARG A 161 14.40 19.57 -51.38
CA ARG A 161 14.29 18.39 -50.52
C ARG A 161 15.68 18.03 -49.99
N THR A 162 16.02 18.48 -48.79
CA THR A 162 17.06 17.84 -47.98
C THR A 162 16.50 16.54 -47.44
N LYS A 163 17.15 15.42 -47.74
CA LYS A 163 16.82 14.10 -47.17
C LYS A 163 16.74 14.23 -45.64
N PRO A 164 15.73 13.65 -44.97
CA PRO A 164 15.68 13.67 -43.53
C PRO A 164 16.88 12.87 -42.99
N VAL A 165 17.71 13.53 -42.18
CA VAL A 165 18.71 12.86 -41.34
C VAL A 165 17.97 11.83 -40.51
N GLN A 166 18.46 10.60 -40.56
CA GLN A 166 17.88 9.43 -39.91
C GLN A 166 18.11 9.50 -38.39
N GLY A 167 17.40 10.41 -37.73
CA GLY A 167 17.18 10.42 -36.30
C GLY A 167 15.75 9.99 -36.00
N ASN A 168 15.54 9.28 -34.90
CA ASN A 168 14.19 8.94 -34.45
C ASN A 168 13.32 10.21 -34.39
N PRO A 169 12.07 10.18 -34.90
CA PRO A 169 11.19 11.35 -34.85
C PRO A 169 11.03 11.82 -33.40
N LYS A 170 11.32 13.10 -33.14
CA LYS A 170 11.05 13.69 -31.82
C LYS A 170 9.57 13.50 -31.48
N MET A 171 9.32 12.96 -30.30
CA MET A 171 7.99 12.70 -29.77
C MET A 171 7.18 13.99 -29.68
N THR A 172 5.93 13.97 -30.12
CA THR A 172 5.03 15.12 -29.99
C THR A 172 4.57 15.28 -28.53
N ARG A 173 4.19 16.50 -28.13
CA ARG A 173 3.62 16.76 -26.80
C ARG A 173 2.41 15.88 -26.47
N GLN A 174 1.60 15.54 -27.46
CA GLN A 174 0.45 14.64 -27.28
C GLN A 174 0.92 13.20 -26.98
N GLU A 175 1.97 12.73 -27.65
CA GLU A 175 2.53 11.41 -27.38
C GLU A 175 3.18 11.38 -25.99
N ALA A 176 3.86 12.45 -25.58
CA ALA A 176 4.41 12.58 -24.23
C ALA A 176 3.32 12.47 -23.16
N PHE A 177 2.21 13.21 -23.31
CA PHE A 177 1.05 13.06 -22.42
C PHE A 177 0.44 11.66 -22.47
N GLY A 178 0.37 11.06 -23.68
CA GLY A 178 -0.05 9.68 -23.85
C GLY A 178 0.77 8.71 -23.00
N VAL A 179 2.10 8.82 -23.04
CA VAL A 179 2.99 7.97 -22.25
C VAL A 179 2.83 8.24 -20.75
N GLN A 180 2.73 9.50 -20.31
CA GLN A 180 2.47 9.82 -18.91
C GLN A 180 1.18 9.14 -18.38
N PHE A 181 0.09 9.18 -19.15
CA PHE A 181 -1.16 8.51 -18.77
C PHE A 181 -1.04 6.98 -18.75
N ASP A 182 -0.25 6.38 -19.64
CA ASP A 182 -0.02 4.93 -19.65
C ASP A 182 0.77 4.49 -18.41
N VAL A 183 1.87 5.18 -18.11
CA VAL A 183 2.70 4.91 -16.93
C VAL A 183 1.88 5.08 -15.65
N ALA A 184 1.09 6.16 -15.55
CA ALA A 184 0.17 6.38 -14.44
C ALA A 184 -0.89 5.27 -14.32
N ALA A 185 -1.52 4.86 -15.43
CA ALA A 185 -2.51 3.80 -15.42
C ALA A 185 -1.93 2.45 -14.97
N LYS A 186 -0.72 2.12 -15.41
CA LYS A 186 -0.01 0.89 -14.97
C LYS A 186 0.29 0.95 -13.48
N GLY A 187 0.79 2.09 -13.00
CA GLY A 187 1.00 2.33 -11.56
C GLY A 187 -0.26 2.11 -10.75
N HIS A 188 -1.35 2.79 -11.11
CA HIS A 188 -2.65 2.68 -10.43
C HIS A 188 -3.21 1.27 -10.40
N PHE A 189 -3.10 0.54 -11.51
CA PHE A 189 -3.54 -0.85 -11.56
C PHE A 189 -2.81 -1.72 -10.53
N THR A 190 -1.49 -1.54 -10.41
CA THR A 190 -0.69 -2.22 -9.38
C THR A 190 -1.12 -1.85 -7.97
N LEU A 191 -1.40 -0.56 -7.70
CA LEU A 191 -1.85 -0.11 -6.38
C LEU A 191 -3.19 -0.73 -5.96
N ILE A 192 -4.16 -0.79 -6.88
CA ILE A 192 -5.47 -1.40 -6.63
C ILE A 192 -5.30 -2.88 -6.23
N ASN A 193 -4.42 -3.61 -6.91
CA ASN A 193 -4.18 -5.02 -6.60
C ASN A 193 -3.55 -5.20 -5.21
N TYR A 194 -2.56 -4.38 -4.85
CA TYR A 194 -1.97 -4.41 -3.51
C TYR A 194 -3.02 -4.14 -2.44
N LEU A 195 -3.81 -3.08 -2.59
CA LEU A 195 -4.84 -2.70 -1.62
C LEU A 195 -5.92 -3.77 -1.46
N ALA A 196 -6.34 -4.42 -2.55
CA ALA A 196 -7.30 -5.51 -2.51
C ALA A 196 -6.75 -6.70 -1.70
N THR A 197 -5.50 -7.11 -1.95
CA THR A 197 -4.86 -8.21 -1.21
C THR A 197 -4.67 -7.84 0.27
N MET A 198 -4.15 -6.65 0.56
CA MET A 198 -4.00 -6.17 1.94
C MET A 198 -5.31 -6.14 2.69
N SER A 199 -6.40 -5.71 2.06
CA SER A 199 -7.73 -5.66 2.68
C SER A 199 -8.20 -7.05 3.12
N ILE A 200 -7.98 -8.07 2.29
CA ILE A 200 -8.33 -9.45 2.60
C ILE A 200 -7.50 -9.97 3.78
N VAL A 201 -6.19 -9.78 3.74
CA VAL A 201 -5.28 -10.26 4.79
C VAL A 201 -5.56 -9.53 6.12
N ALA A 202 -5.68 -8.20 6.09
CA ALA A 202 -6.00 -7.38 7.26
C ALA A 202 -7.37 -7.74 7.86
N GLY A 203 -8.39 -7.95 7.03
CA GLY A 203 -9.71 -8.40 7.48
C GLY A 203 -9.65 -9.75 8.18
N SER A 204 -8.89 -10.70 7.64
CA SER A 204 -8.72 -12.00 8.28
C SER A 204 -7.92 -11.94 9.59
N LEU A 205 -6.92 -11.06 9.69
CA LEU A 205 -6.18 -10.82 10.93
C LEU A 205 -7.07 -10.16 11.99
N TYR A 206 -7.91 -9.21 11.59
CA TYR A 206 -8.91 -8.61 12.47
C TYR A 206 -9.80 -9.70 13.09
N ASP A 207 -10.38 -10.57 12.25
CA ASP A 207 -11.28 -11.63 12.69
C ASP A 207 -10.57 -12.63 13.64
N GLU A 208 -9.33 -13.02 13.34
CA GLU A 208 -8.56 -13.93 14.22
C GLU A 208 -8.21 -13.28 15.57
N VAL A 209 -7.82 -12.01 15.59
CA VAL A 209 -7.52 -11.27 16.85
C VAL A 209 -8.76 -11.17 17.72
N GLU A 210 -9.92 -10.80 17.17
CA GLU A 210 -11.17 -10.76 17.95
C GLU A 210 -11.56 -12.15 18.47
N HIS A 211 -11.41 -13.18 17.65
CA HIS A 211 -11.66 -14.56 18.08
C HIS A 211 -10.69 -15.02 19.19
N MET A 212 -9.40 -14.65 19.12
CA MET A 212 -8.44 -14.91 20.20
C MET A 212 -8.83 -14.20 21.49
N LYS A 213 -9.23 -12.92 21.41
CA LYS A 213 -9.66 -12.13 22.57
C LYS A 213 -10.90 -12.73 23.22
N GLU A 214 -11.88 -13.16 22.45
CA GLU A 214 -13.09 -13.81 22.97
C GLU A 214 -12.75 -15.12 23.70
N ARG A 215 -11.88 -15.96 23.12
CA ARG A 215 -11.40 -17.18 23.78
C ARG A 215 -10.65 -16.90 25.08
N ALA A 216 -9.81 -15.86 25.09
CA ALA A 216 -9.11 -15.43 26.29
C ALA A 216 -10.09 -14.94 27.37
N ASN A 217 -11.11 -14.15 27.02
CA ASN A 217 -12.15 -13.70 27.95
C ASN A 217 -12.97 -14.86 28.52
N MET A 218 -13.43 -15.80 27.68
CA MET A 218 -14.13 -17.00 28.14
C MET A 218 -13.28 -17.82 29.12
N CYS A 219 -11.99 -17.94 28.83
CA CYS A 219 -11.02 -18.62 29.67
C CYS A 219 -10.92 -17.97 31.06
N VAL A 220 -10.70 -16.65 31.10
CA VAL A 220 -10.61 -15.85 32.33
C VAL A 220 -11.89 -15.97 33.17
N ARG A 221 -13.07 -15.91 32.54
CA ARG A 221 -14.37 -16.04 33.22
C ARG A 221 -14.63 -17.43 33.78
N SER A 222 -14.18 -18.49 33.10
CA SER A 222 -14.42 -19.85 33.56
C SER A 222 -13.58 -20.21 34.79
N GLY A 223 -12.36 -19.68 34.89
CA GLY A 223 -11.43 -19.95 36.00
C GLY A 223 -10.87 -21.38 36.05
N LYS A 224 -11.35 -22.29 35.20
CA LYS A 224 -11.01 -23.72 35.22
C LYS A 224 -9.63 -23.96 34.59
N SER A 225 -8.76 -24.69 35.30
CA SER A 225 -7.39 -25.01 34.83
C SER A 225 -7.38 -25.74 33.48
N ASP A 226 -8.28 -26.70 33.27
CA ASP A 226 -8.36 -27.46 32.01
C ASP A 226 -8.73 -26.56 30.82
N THR A 227 -9.63 -25.60 31.02
CA THR A 227 -10.00 -24.61 30.00
C THR A 227 -8.83 -23.70 29.66
N ILE A 228 -8.06 -23.27 30.66
CA ILE A 228 -6.84 -22.47 30.47
C ILE A 228 -5.83 -23.23 29.61
N LYS A 229 -5.53 -24.47 29.98
CA LYS A 229 -4.56 -25.30 29.24
C LYS A 229 -4.98 -25.51 27.79
N GLU A 230 -6.24 -25.83 27.53
CA GLU A 230 -6.72 -26.07 26.17
C GLU A 230 -6.72 -24.80 25.31
N VAL A 231 -7.10 -23.64 25.86
CA VAL A 231 -7.06 -22.36 25.13
C VAL A 231 -5.62 -21.98 24.79
N VAL A 232 -4.70 -22.05 25.75
CA VAL A 232 -3.29 -21.70 25.53
C VAL A 232 -2.62 -22.68 24.55
N LYS A 233 -2.94 -23.98 24.64
CA LYS A 233 -2.47 -24.99 23.67
C LYS A 233 -2.90 -24.65 22.24
N ARG A 234 -4.16 -24.22 22.05
CA ARG A 234 -4.64 -23.80 20.72
C ARG A 234 -3.97 -22.52 20.24
N PHE A 235 -3.62 -21.60 21.13
CA PHE A 235 -2.81 -20.44 20.77
C PHE A 235 -1.41 -20.86 20.33
N ASP A 236 -0.72 -21.73 21.08
CA ASP A 236 0.62 -22.23 20.71
C ASP A 236 0.62 -22.89 19.33
N GLN A 237 -0.38 -23.75 19.05
CA GLN A 237 -0.51 -24.45 17.76
C GLN A 237 -0.73 -23.52 16.57
N ARG A 238 -1.34 -22.34 16.78
CA ARG A 238 -1.65 -21.38 15.70
C ARG A 238 -0.69 -20.19 15.66
N ASN A 239 0.14 -20.02 16.67
CA ASN A 239 0.95 -18.82 16.85
C ASN A 239 1.89 -18.58 15.67
N THR A 240 2.57 -19.62 15.19
CA THR A 240 3.47 -19.52 14.03
C THR A 240 2.74 -19.01 12.79
N TYR A 241 1.61 -19.64 12.43
CA TYR A 241 0.79 -19.23 11.28
C TYR A 241 0.27 -17.79 11.43
N PHE A 242 -0.14 -17.39 12.63
CA PHE A 242 -0.58 -16.04 12.90
C PHE A 242 0.53 -15.00 12.70
N LEU A 243 1.74 -15.28 13.20
CA LEU A 243 2.91 -14.42 13.02
C LEU A 243 3.36 -14.35 11.55
N GLU A 244 3.35 -15.47 10.83
CA GLU A 244 3.63 -15.51 9.39
C GLU A 244 2.65 -14.64 8.60
N LYS A 245 1.37 -14.64 8.98
CA LYS A 245 0.34 -13.80 8.32
C LYS A 245 0.50 -12.31 8.63
N LEU A 246 0.95 -11.97 9.83
CA LEU A 246 1.32 -10.59 10.17
C LEU A 246 2.51 -10.11 9.33
N GLU A 247 3.54 -10.94 9.20
CA GLU A 247 4.70 -10.67 8.35
C GLU A 247 4.30 -10.56 6.86
N GLU A 248 3.39 -11.41 6.37
CA GLU A 248 2.85 -11.32 5.01
C GLU A 248 2.23 -9.94 4.74
N LEU A 249 1.39 -9.45 5.66
CA LEU A 249 0.75 -8.15 5.53
C LEU A 249 1.76 -6.98 5.56
N GLU A 250 2.73 -7.03 6.46
CA GLU A 250 3.79 -6.03 6.54
C GLU A 250 4.65 -6.02 5.27
N ASN A 251 5.01 -7.19 4.76
CA ASN A 251 5.74 -7.34 3.51
C ASN A 251 4.94 -6.76 2.35
N LEU A 252 3.65 -7.10 2.21
CA LEU A 252 2.78 -6.52 1.19
C LEU A 252 2.78 -4.99 1.29
N ALA A 253 2.66 -4.42 2.49
CA ALA A 253 2.67 -2.96 2.70
C ALA A 253 3.99 -2.33 2.24
N CYS A 254 5.12 -2.96 2.57
CA CYS A 254 6.44 -2.51 2.15
C CYS A 254 6.65 -2.60 0.63
N LEU A 255 6.20 -3.70 0.00
CA LEU A 255 6.25 -3.86 -1.45
C LEU A 255 5.43 -2.79 -2.17
N CYS A 256 4.21 -2.50 -1.68
CA CYS A 256 3.37 -1.45 -2.22
C CYS A 256 4.04 -0.08 -2.12
N LEU A 257 4.60 0.28 -0.95
CA LEU A 257 5.35 1.53 -0.75
C LEU A 257 6.52 1.69 -1.73
N ARG A 258 7.27 0.61 -1.95
CA ARG A 258 8.38 0.61 -2.92
C ARG A 258 7.87 0.83 -4.34
N ASP A 259 6.77 0.17 -4.72
CA ASP A 259 6.23 0.22 -6.08
C ASP A 259 5.52 1.56 -6.36
N ILE A 260 4.86 2.17 -5.37
CA ILE A 260 4.38 3.57 -5.42
C ILE A 260 5.55 4.48 -5.79
N ASN A 261 6.65 4.36 -5.08
CA ASN A 261 7.82 5.20 -5.31
C ASN A 261 8.48 4.97 -6.67
N ALA A 262 8.59 3.71 -7.11
CA ALA A 262 9.09 3.40 -8.44
C ALA A 262 8.19 3.99 -9.53
N SER A 263 6.87 3.89 -9.36
CA SER A 263 5.89 4.41 -10.30
C SER A 263 5.90 5.94 -10.36
N ARG A 264 5.94 6.63 -9.22
CA ARG A 264 6.08 8.10 -9.12
C ARG A 264 7.37 8.60 -9.80
N ARG A 265 8.51 7.95 -9.56
CA ARG A 265 9.77 8.25 -10.25
C ARG A 265 9.69 8.03 -11.75
N SER A 266 8.94 7.04 -12.20
CA SER A 266 8.77 6.74 -13.64
C SER A 266 7.98 7.84 -14.32
N ILE A 267 6.87 8.28 -13.73
CA ILE A 267 6.08 9.42 -14.23
C ILE A 267 6.89 10.71 -14.19
N MET A 268 7.67 10.91 -13.14
CA MET A 268 8.57 12.05 -13.02
C MET A 268 9.56 12.13 -14.19
N LYS A 269 10.17 11.01 -14.60
CA LYS A 269 11.02 10.98 -15.80
C LYS A 269 10.25 11.45 -17.03
N GLU A 270 9.02 10.98 -17.23
CA GLU A 270 8.17 11.38 -18.36
C GLU A 270 7.70 12.85 -18.31
N ILE A 271 7.61 13.44 -17.11
CA ILE A 271 7.31 14.88 -16.93
C ILE A 271 8.55 15.73 -17.26
N MET A 272 9.74 15.26 -16.87
CA MET A 272 11.01 15.99 -17.00
C MET A 272 11.72 15.77 -18.35
N VAL A 273 11.38 14.70 -19.09
CA VAL A 273 11.82 14.49 -20.48
C VAL A 273 11.33 15.68 -21.33
N PRO A 274 12.18 16.25 -22.19
CA PRO A 274 12.21 17.70 -22.30
C PRO A 274 10.95 18.33 -22.88
N GLN A 275 10.42 19.31 -22.14
CA GLN A 275 9.80 20.52 -22.70
C GLN A 275 10.85 21.40 -23.45
N GLN A 276 12.08 20.90 -23.73
CA GLN A 276 13.11 21.59 -24.53
C GLN A 276 12.68 21.64 -26.00
N GLY A 277 11.91 22.67 -26.29
CA GLY A 277 11.43 23.02 -27.62
C GLY A 277 10.25 23.99 -27.56
N ARG A 278 10.15 24.81 -26.51
CA ARG A 278 9.42 26.07 -26.59
C ARG A 278 10.39 27.15 -27.04
#